data_AF-A0A0D6Z7F0-F1
#
_entry.id   AF-A0A0D6Z7F0-F1
#
_cell.length_a   1.000
_cell.length_b   1.000
_cell.length_c   1.000
_cell.angle_alpha   90.00
_cell.angle_beta   90.00
_cell.angle_gamma   90.00
#
_symmetry.space_group_name_H-M   'P 1'
#
loop_
_entity.id
_entity.type
_entity.pdbx_description
1 polymer ?
#
loop_
_entity_poly.entity_id
_entity_poly.type
_entity_poly.pdbx_seq_one_letter_code
_entity_poly.pdbx_strand_id
1 'polypeptide(L)' 'MVKKDFRKRAEVAGRMYEPADYQREDELSNGLALTHEQANDSYVEGEAGGEIEHTSEASDELNRKGYQ' A
#
# COMPACT_ATOMS: atom_id res chain seq x y z
N MET A 1 -10.50 20.80 29.90
CA MET A 1 -10.67 19.95 28.70
C MET A 1 -9.77 20.36 27.54
N VAL A 2 -9.73 21.62 27.11
CA VAL A 2 -8.97 22.11 25.92
C VAL A 2 -7.49 21.70 25.83
N LYS A 3 -6.75 21.70 26.94
CA LYS A 3 -5.31 21.37 26.95
C LYS A 3 -4.99 19.92 26.55
N LYS A 4 -5.91 18.98 26.78
CA LYS A 4 -5.70 17.54 26.52
C LYS A 4 -5.81 17.23 25.02
N ASP A 5 -6.76 17.86 24.33
CA ASP A 5 -6.97 17.66 22.89
C ASP A 5 -5.90 18.31 22.01
N PHE A 6 -5.27 19.39 22.48
CA PHE A 6 -4.14 19.99 21.78
C PHE A 6 -2.92 19.07 21.78
N ARG A 7 -2.63 18.42 22.91
CA ARG A 7 -1.51 17.47 23.03
C ARG A 7 -1.70 16.26 22.12
N LYS A 8 -2.90 15.67 22.11
CA LYS A 8 -3.23 14.58 21.18
C LYS A 8 -3.06 14.97 19.71
N ARG A 9 -3.49 16.19 19.33
CA ARG A 9 -3.33 16.68 17.95
C ARG A 9 -1.85 16.91 17.59
N ALA A 10 -1.06 17.42 18.53
CA ALA A 10 0.37 17.60 18.36
C ALA A 10 1.11 16.26 18.22
N GLU A 11 0.66 15.20 18.88
CA GLU A 11 1.23 13.84 18.74
C GLU A 11 0.95 13.21 17.37
N VAL A 12 -0.15 13.58 16.72
CA VAL A 12 -0.50 13.09 15.37
C VAL A 12 0.23 13.87 14.28
N ALA A 13 0.43 15.18 14.47
CA ALA A 13 1.05 16.04 13.48
C ALA A 13 2.52 15.67 13.25
N GLY A 14 2.86 15.25 12.03
CA GLY A 14 4.24 14.92 11.64
C GLY A 14 4.72 13.53 12.06
N ARG A 15 3.82 12.69 12.60
CA ARG A 15 4.12 11.27 12.82
C ARG A 15 4.37 10.58 11.48
N MET A 16 5.44 9.79 11.41
CA MET A 16 5.80 8.95 10.28
C MET A 16 5.64 7.48 10.69
N TYR A 17 5.60 6.59 9.68
CA TYR A 17 5.59 5.15 9.91
C TYR A 17 6.78 4.70 10.77
N GLU A 18 6.52 3.81 11.72
CA GLU A 18 7.50 3.07 12.51
C GLU A 18 7.23 1.57 12.43
N PRO A 19 8.25 0.68 12.48
CA PRO A 19 8.03 -0.77 12.45
C PRO A 19 7.07 -1.32 13.51
N ALA A 20 6.97 -0.65 14.66
CA ALA A 20 6.03 -1.02 15.72
C ALA A 20 4.55 -0.78 15.35
N ASP A 21 4.26 0.02 14.31
CA ASP A 21 2.90 0.34 13.87
C ASP A 21 2.11 -0.91 13.44
N TYR A 22 2.78 -1.96 12.97
CA TYR A 22 2.15 -3.25 12.66
C TYR A 22 1.53 -3.96 13.87
N GLN A 23 1.94 -3.60 15.08
CA GLN A 23 1.50 -4.25 16.32
C GLN A 23 0.60 -3.35 17.18
N ARG A 24 0.40 -2.09 16.76
CA ARG A 24 -0.43 -1.12 17.48
C ARG A 24 -1.89 -1.25 17.00
N GLU A 25 -2.84 -1.10 17.91
CA GLU A 25 -4.28 -1.29 17.62
C GLU A 25 -5.01 0.01 17.24
N ASP A 26 -4.32 1.17 17.23
CA ASP A 26 -4.94 2.44 16.87
C ASP A 26 -4.99 2.67 15.35
N GLU A 27 -6.05 3.37 14.92
CA GLU A 27 -6.36 3.64 13.51
C GLU A 27 -5.22 4.33 12.76
N LEU A 28 -4.53 5.27 13.41
CA LEU A 28 -3.42 5.99 12.79
C LEU A 28 -2.24 5.04 12.51
N SER A 29 -1.88 4.20 13.48
CA SER A 29 -0.84 3.17 13.28
C SER A 29 -1.20 2.20 12.16
N ASN A 30 -2.44 1.70 12.16
CA ASN A 30 -2.91 0.78 11.12
C ASN A 30 -2.86 1.41 9.72
N GLY A 31 -3.25 2.69 9.58
CA GLY A 31 -3.16 3.40 8.31
C GLY A 31 -1.72 3.62 7.84
N LEU A 32 -0.82 4.00 8.75
CA LEU A 32 0.62 4.16 8.45
C LEU A 32 1.25 2.83 8.03
N ALA A 33 0.93 1.73 8.72
CA ALA A 33 1.39 0.39 8.38
C ALA A 33 0.88 -0.08 7.01
N LEU A 34 -0.43 0.04 6.77
CA LEU A 34 -1.05 -0.37 5.50
C LEU A 34 -0.46 0.37 4.30
N THR A 35 -0.24 1.68 4.41
CA THR A 35 0.35 2.45 3.30
C THR A 35 1.83 2.12 3.08
N HIS A 36 2.57 1.74 4.13
CA HIS A 36 3.93 1.25 4.01
C HIS A 36 3.98 -0.10 3.28
N GLU A 37 3.07 -1.02 3.60
CA GLU A 37 2.90 -2.28 2.87
C GLU A 37 2.58 -2.05 1.40
N GLN A 38 1.56 -1.24 1.09
CA GLN A 38 1.17 -0.95 -0.30
C GLN A 38 2.32 -0.37 -1.14
N ALA A 39 3.13 0.53 -0.55
CA ALA A 39 4.29 1.09 -1.23
C ALA A 39 5.38 0.04 -1.47
N ASN A 40 5.59 -0.87 -0.52
CA ASN A 40 6.53 -1.97 -0.66
C ASN A 40 6.02 -3.03 -1.64
N ASP A 41 4.75 -3.38 -1.60
CA ASP A 41 4.10 -4.31 -2.51
C ASP A 41 4.21 -3.77 -3.94
N SER A 42 3.92 -2.50 -4.18
CA SER A 42 4.12 -1.88 -5.50
C SER A 42 5.58 -1.92 -5.99
N TYR A 43 6.55 -2.03 -5.08
CA TYR A 43 7.97 -2.10 -5.41
C TYR A 43 8.47 -3.54 -5.58
N VAL A 44 7.98 -4.47 -4.77
CA VAL A 44 8.41 -5.88 -4.72
C VAL A 44 7.57 -6.76 -5.65
N GLU A 45 6.27 -6.49 -5.73
CA GLU A 45 5.37 -7.07 -6.72
C GLU A 45 5.71 -6.42 -8.08
N GLY A 46 6.67 -7.04 -8.76
CA GLY A 46 6.93 -6.76 -10.17
C GLY A 46 5.71 -7.08 -11.03
N GLU A 47 5.84 -6.89 -12.34
CA GLU A 47 4.76 -7.21 -13.27
C GLU A 47 4.41 -8.70 -13.23
N ALA A 48 3.16 -9.03 -12.88
CA ALA A 48 2.60 -10.36 -13.11
C ALA A 48 2.30 -10.53 -14.61
N GLY A 49 3.34 -10.83 -15.39
CA GLY A 49 3.21 -11.14 -16.82
C GLY A 49 2.53 -12.49 -17.02
N GLY A 50 1.31 -12.47 -17.54
CA GLY A 50 0.65 -13.68 -18.06
C GLY A 50 0.86 -13.78 -19.58
N GLU A 51 1.19 -14.97 -20.07
CA GLU A 51 1.09 -15.31 -21.49
C GLU A 51 -0.21 -16.09 -21.71
N ILE A 52 -0.98 -15.72 -22.75
CA ILE A 52 -2.12 -16.54 -23.15
C ILE A 52 -1.57 -17.68 -24.01
N GLU A 53 -1.58 -18.90 -23.48
CA GLU A 53 -1.29 -20.09 -24.30
C GLU A 53 -2.46 -20.37 -25.25
N HIS A 54 -2.20 -20.25 -26.56
CA HIS A 54 -3.10 -20.72 -27.60
C HIS A 54 -2.60 -22.06 -28.17
N THR A 55 -3.52 -22.95 -28.52
CA THR A 55 -3.20 -24.24 -29.18
C THR A 55 -2.70 -24.08 -30.63
N SER A 56 -2.75 -22.86 -31.16
CA SER A 56 -2.12 -22.45 -32.41
C SER A 56 -0.94 -21.53 -32.08
N GLU A 57 0.17 -21.65 -32.83
CA GLU A 57 1.51 -21.05 -32.63
C GLU A 57 1.59 -19.50 -32.45
N ALA A 58 0.48 -18.79 -32.26
CA ALA A 58 0.45 -17.37 -31.93
C ALA A 58 0.32 -17.20 -30.40
N SER A 59 1.41 -16.82 -29.75
CA SER A 59 1.40 -16.29 -28.38
C SER A 59 1.04 -14.80 -28.44
N ASP A 60 -0.14 -14.44 -27.93
CA ASP A 60 -0.53 -13.03 -27.77
C ASP A 60 -0.17 -12.55 -26.37
N GLU A 61 0.65 -11.49 -26.28
CA GLU A 61 0.89 -10.79 -25.01
C GLU A 61 -0.43 -10.21 -24.47
N LEU A 62 -0.63 -10.29 -23.14
CA LEU A 62 -1.77 -9.64 -22.51
C LEU A 62 -1.80 -8.15 -22.84
N ASN A 63 -2.97 -7.65 -23.24
CA ASN A 63 -3.15 -6.24 -23.53
C ASN A 63 -3.04 -5.42 -22.24
N ARG A 64 -1.90 -4.79 -22.03
CA ARG A 64 -1.55 -3.96 -20.86
C ARG A 64 -2.09 -2.54 -20.92
N LYS A 65 -2.88 -2.18 -21.94
CA LYS A 65 -3.50 -0.86 -22.02
C LYS A 65 -4.73 -0.83 -21.13
N GLY A 66 -4.68 -0.03 -20.07
CA GLY A 66 -5.85 0.29 -19.26
C GLY A 66 -6.99 0.81 -20.14
N TYR A 67 -8.23 0.46 -19.77
CA TYR A 67 -9.43 0.97 -20.43
C TYR A 67 -9.46 2.50 -20.33
N GLN A 68 -9.56 3.17 -21.49
CA GLN A 68 -9.77 4.62 -21.58
C GLN A 68 -11.26 4.95 -21.51
#